data_AF-A0AAX6G0K3-F1
#
_entry.id   AF-A0AAX6G0K3-F1
#
_cell.length_a   1.000
_cell.length_b   1.000
_cell.length_c   1.000
_cell.angle_alpha   90.00
_cell.angle_beta   90.00
_cell.angle_gamma   90.00
#
_symmetry.space_group_name_H-M   'P 1'
#
loop_
_entity.id
_entity.type
_entity.pdbx_description
1 polymer ?
#
loop_
_entity_poly.entity_id
_entity_poly.type
_entity_poly.pdbx_seq_one_letter_code
_entity_poly.pdbx_strand_id
1 'polypeptide(L)'
;MGSVSLKIGDGTARFHRSTLCSSVVRLLMLFSVLVTNLFALYAFTSSPRPHSTTTTTTTTTSTSSLADHVSSILRDIESSERTLYQISRDVSGYPSLDPTSPSLPPELRSFLSRQPLPLGKDSRSGITELASSVSHSCLSPSPDPLRQFMSYRPRAPCPSADHPHLPLKLLSLSCDPLPRRRCLSRSSPPPPHTTANPTKTSDSKNDFSVDDVLSLSPPGAVRIGFDVDAPNADFAAAMAVHNVTVVTSSGGWIHRDGLLTLNISPRRRFPFYDNVFDLVRMVKGLDGRDAMEFFMFDIDRVMRPGGLLWLDTYYCVDGETKTTVTRLVDKFGYKKLKWVVGEKAGLGKGRVYLSAVLRKPVRG
;
A
#
# COMPACT_ATOMS: atom_id res chain seq x y z
N MET A 1 -45.75 -4.71 -52.13
CA MET A 1 -46.09 -3.40 -51.51
C MET A 1 -45.05 -3.12 -50.43
N GLY A 2 -44.47 -1.92 -50.41
CA GLY A 2 -43.78 -1.36 -49.23
C GLY A 2 -42.26 -1.48 -49.19
N SER A 3 -41.58 -0.42 -49.62
CA SER A 3 -40.18 -0.11 -49.34
C SER A 3 -39.98 0.38 -47.90
N VAL A 4 -38.76 0.22 -47.36
CA VAL A 4 -38.10 1.28 -46.56
C VAL A 4 -36.62 1.31 -46.93
N SER A 5 -36.14 2.54 -47.05
CA SER A 5 -34.90 3.02 -47.65
C SER A 5 -33.69 2.94 -46.71
N LEU A 6 -32.54 2.52 -47.22
CA LEU A 6 -31.22 2.86 -46.66
C LEU A 6 -30.58 3.91 -47.56
N LYS A 7 -30.48 5.12 -47.04
CA LYS A 7 -29.84 6.27 -47.69
C LYS A 7 -28.33 6.18 -47.42
N ILE A 8 -27.59 5.53 -48.31
CA ILE A 8 -26.13 5.64 -48.36
C ILE A 8 -25.82 7.04 -48.90
N GLY A 9 -25.23 7.89 -48.07
CA GLY A 9 -24.74 9.20 -48.50
C GLY A 9 -23.45 9.04 -49.30
N ASP A 10 -23.49 9.46 -50.56
CA ASP A 10 -22.33 9.69 -51.41
C ASP A 10 -21.44 10.80 -50.82
N GLY A 11 -20.48 10.40 -50.01
CA GLY A 11 -19.40 11.24 -49.50
C GLY A 11 -18.07 10.77 -50.06
N THR A 12 -17.63 11.37 -51.17
CA THR A 12 -16.31 11.18 -51.74
C THR A 12 -15.22 11.51 -50.70
N ALA A 13 -14.42 10.51 -50.31
CA ALA A 13 -13.24 10.72 -49.47
C ALA A 13 -12.18 11.51 -50.26
N ARG A 14 -12.18 12.84 -50.10
CA ARG A 14 -11.08 13.70 -50.57
C ARG A 14 -9.87 13.50 -49.65
N PHE A 15 -8.85 12.83 -50.15
CA PHE A 15 -7.52 12.88 -49.55
C PHE A 15 -6.96 14.30 -49.67
N HIS A 16 -6.84 14.99 -48.53
CA HIS A 16 -6.20 16.29 -48.47
C HIS A 16 -4.70 16.13 -48.74
N ARG A 17 -4.19 16.86 -49.72
CA ARG A 17 -2.75 16.96 -50.04
C ARG A 17 -2.00 17.37 -48.77
N SER A 18 -1.04 16.58 -48.34
CA SER A 18 -0.20 16.87 -47.17
C SER A 18 0.55 18.18 -47.41
N THR A 19 0.25 19.18 -46.60
CA THR A 19 0.89 20.49 -46.61
C THR A 19 2.37 20.35 -46.24
N LEU A 20 3.22 21.16 -46.90
CA LEU A 20 4.67 21.28 -46.72
C LEU A 20 5.12 21.49 -45.26
N CYS A 21 4.18 21.77 -44.34
CA CYS A 21 4.43 21.98 -42.91
C CYS A 21 4.77 20.68 -42.15
N SER A 22 4.37 19.51 -42.65
CA SER A 22 4.65 18.21 -41.99
C SER A 22 6.11 17.77 -42.16
N SER A 23 6.77 18.12 -43.28
CA SER A 23 8.17 17.74 -43.49
C SER A 23 9.14 18.59 -42.66
N VAL A 24 8.84 19.88 -42.46
CA VAL A 24 9.67 20.79 -41.67
C VAL A 24 9.67 20.39 -40.20
N VAL A 25 8.52 20.04 -39.62
CA VAL A 25 8.45 19.57 -38.22
C VAL A 25 9.22 18.26 -38.05
N ARG A 26 9.14 17.33 -39.00
CA ARG A 26 9.93 16.10 -38.97
C ARG A 26 11.43 16.36 -39.12
N LEU A 27 11.84 17.32 -39.95
CA LEU A 27 13.24 17.73 -40.08
C LEU A 27 13.77 18.37 -38.79
N LEU A 28 12.97 19.21 -38.13
CA LEU A 28 13.34 19.84 -36.86
C LEU A 28 13.49 18.82 -35.74
N MET A 29 12.60 17.82 -35.69
CA MET A 29 12.71 16.71 -34.73
C MET A 29 13.97 15.87 -34.99
N LEU A 30 14.28 15.57 -36.26
CA LEU A 30 15.50 14.84 -36.62
C LEU A 30 16.76 15.65 -36.27
N PHE A 31 16.77 16.95 -36.55
CA PHE A 31 17.87 17.85 -36.23
C PHE A 31 18.09 17.95 -34.71
N SER A 32 17.02 18.03 -33.93
CA SER A 32 17.10 18.03 -32.46
C SER A 32 17.74 16.76 -31.92
N VAL A 33 17.35 15.59 -32.45
CA VAL A 33 17.92 14.29 -32.06
C VAL A 33 19.40 14.17 -32.49
N LEU A 34 19.76 14.68 -33.67
CA LEU A 34 21.15 14.65 -34.13
C LEU A 34 22.04 15.57 -33.30
N VAL A 35 21.61 16.79 -32.99
CA VAL A 35 22.38 17.75 -32.21
C VAL A 35 22.56 17.28 -30.76
N THR A 36 21.52 16.73 -30.14
CA THR A 36 21.62 16.19 -28.78
C THR A 36 22.56 14.98 -28.70
N ASN A 37 22.49 14.07 -29.68
CA ASN A 37 23.42 12.94 -29.75
C ASN A 37 24.87 13.38 -30.06
N LEU A 38 25.07 14.38 -30.92
CA LEU A 38 26.40 14.91 -31.23
C LEU A 38 27.01 15.63 -30.02
N PHE A 39 26.19 16.38 -29.27
CA PHE A 39 26.61 17.00 -28.01
C PHE A 39 26.98 15.97 -26.95
N ALA A 40 26.18 14.91 -26.81
CA ALA A 40 26.51 13.80 -25.91
C ALA A 40 27.83 13.14 -26.34
N LEU A 41 28.02 12.85 -27.64
CA LEU A 41 29.27 12.30 -28.15
C LEU A 41 30.46 13.22 -27.86
N TYR A 42 30.31 14.54 -28.07
CA TYR A 42 31.37 15.50 -27.75
C TYR A 42 31.70 15.49 -26.24
N ALA A 43 30.69 15.53 -25.37
CA ALA A 43 30.88 15.50 -23.93
C ALA A 43 31.55 14.20 -23.43
N PHE A 44 31.28 13.06 -24.08
CA PHE A 44 31.87 11.77 -23.72
C PHE A 44 33.24 11.51 -24.37
N THR A 45 33.58 12.19 -25.48
CA THR A 45 34.86 12.00 -26.19
C THR A 45 35.90 13.08 -25.89
N SER A 46 35.49 14.24 -25.38
CA SER A 46 36.41 15.27 -24.90
C SER A 46 36.96 14.89 -23.51
N SER A 47 37.91 13.95 -23.50
CA SER A 47 38.79 13.75 -22.36
C SER A 47 39.80 14.91 -22.30
N PRO A 48 39.98 15.60 -21.15
CA PRO A 48 40.98 16.65 -21.04
C PRO A 48 42.37 16.03 -21.23
N ARG A 49 43.11 16.53 -22.24
CA ARG A 49 44.49 16.10 -22.49
C ARG A 49 45.34 16.52 -21.27
N PRO A 50 46.06 15.62 -20.60
CA PRO A 50 46.97 16.03 -19.54
C PRO A 50 48.14 16.77 -20.19
N HIS A 51 48.35 18.02 -19.79
CA HIS A 51 49.57 18.74 -20.12
C HIS A 51 50.75 18.04 -19.44
N SER A 52 51.52 17.30 -20.23
CA SER A 52 52.84 16.82 -19.88
C SER A 52 53.79 18.01 -19.70
N THR A 53 54.20 18.27 -18.46
CA THR A 53 55.38 19.07 -18.16
C THR A 53 56.50 18.12 -17.74
N THR A 54 57.56 18.16 -18.53
CA THR A 54 58.83 17.46 -18.37
C THR A 54 59.51 17.88 -17.08
N THR A 55 59.89 16.94 -16.19
CA THR A 55 61.05 17.19 -15.31
C THR A 55 61.77 15.90 -14.92
N THR A 56 63.07 15.98 -15.17
CA THR A 56 64.19 15.10 -14.88
C THR A 56 64.28 14.68 -13.40
N THR A 57 64.82 13.48 -13.19
CA THR A 57 65.35 12.88 -11.95
C THR A 57 65.86 13.86 -10.89
N THR A 58 65.43 13.71 -9.63
CA THR A 58 66.31 13.45 -8.47
C THR A 58 65.51 13.00 -7.24
N THR A 59 66.12 12.07 -6.51
CA THR A 59 65.67 11.33 -5.33
C THR A 59 65.51 12.16 -4.05
N THR A 60 64.78 11.57 -3.09
CA THR A 60 64.67 11.84 -1.63
C THR A 60 63.88 13.05 -1.15
N THR A 61 62.61 12.82 -0.74
CA THR A 61 61.95 13.17 0.56
C THR A 61 60.44 13.10 0.39
N SER A 62 59.83 11.93 0.58
CA SER A 62 58.46 11.66 0.11
C SER A 62 57.64 10.81 1.10
N THR A 63 57.33 11.39 2.26
CA THR A 63 56.29 10.85 3.15
C THR A 63 55.42 11.96 3.76
N SER A 64 56.00 13.11 4.16
CA SER A 64 55.23 14.26 4.69
C SER A 64 54.37 14.93 3.61
N SER A 65 54.93 15.17 2.43
CA SER A 65 54.24 15.85 1.31
C SER A 65 53.03 15.08 0.77
N LEU A 66 53.07 13.74 0.82
CA LEU A 66 51.96 12.87 0.41
C LEU A 66 50.84 12.86 1.46
N ALA A 67 51.18 12.84 2.74
CA ALA A 67 50.20 12.93 3.83
C ALA A 67 49.47 14.29 3.82
N ASP A 68 50.21 15.38 3.56
CA ASP A 68 49.63 16.71 3.43
C ASP A 68 48.69 16.81 2.22
N HIS A 69 49.08 16.24 1.07
CA HIS A 69 48.22 16.16 -0.11
C HIS A 69 46.95 15.33 0.15
N VAL A 70 47.06 14.17 0.80
CA VAL A 70 45.90 13.33 1.14
C VAL A 70 44.97 14.08 2.10
N SER A 71 45.51 14.81 3.08
CA SER A 71 44.71 15.61 4.00
C SER A 71 44.00 16.79 3.32
N SER A 72 44.63 17.41 2.31
CA SER A 72 44.00 18.46 1.50
C SER A 72 42.88 17.89 0.63
N ILE A 73 43.11 16.74 -0.01
CA ILE A 73 42.11 16.06 -0.83
C ILE A 73 40.91 15.66 0.03
N LEU A 74 41.13 15.13 1.24
CA LEU A 74 40.05 14.79 2.17
C LEU A 74 39.24 16.03 2.58
N ARG A 75 39.88 17.18 2.82
CA ARG A 75 39.20 18.44 3.10
C ARG A 75 38.39 18.96 1.91
N ASP A 76 38.91 18.81 0.70
CA ASP A 76 38.22 19.23 -0.52
C ASP A 76 37.03 18.31 -0.83
N ILE A 77 37.14 17.01 -0.56
CA ILE A 77 36.01 16.07 -0.64
C ILE A 77 34.93 16.47 0.38
N GLU A 78 35.31 16.73 1.63
CA GLU A 78 34.37 17.13 2.68
C GLU A 78 33.69 18.49 2.36
N SER A 79 34.44 19.43 1.80
CA SER A 79 33.93 20.69 1.25
C SER A 79 32.91 20.45 0.12
N SER A 80 33.26 19.60 -0.84
CA SER A 80 32.40 19.28 -2.00
C SER A 80 31.11 18.59 -1.59
N GLU A 81 31.17 17.69 -0.60
CA GLU A 81 29.98 17.03 -0.03
C GLU A 81 29.04 18.03 0.64
N ARG A 82 29.57 19.02 1.38
CA ARG A 82 28.77 20.11 1.96
C ARG A 82 28.09 20.95 0.88
N THR A 83 28.80 21.28 -0.21
CA THR A 83 28.22 22.02 -1.34
C THR A 83 27.11 21.21 -2.04
N LEU A 84 27.30 19.92 -2.26
CA LEU A 84 26.27 19.03 -2.82
C LEU A 84 25.04 18.93 -1.91
N TYR A 85 25.25 18.90 -0.59
CA TYR A 85 24.16 18.93 0.38
C TYR A 85 23.36 20.24 0.31
N GLN A 86 24.05 21.37 0.13
CA GLN A 86 23.44 22.70 -0.04
C GLN A 86 22.61 22.78 -1.33
N ILE A 87 23.15 22.26 -2.45
CA ILE A 87 22.47 22.24 -3.75
C ILE A 87 21.25 21.29 -3.71
N SER A 88 21.40 20.11 -3.11
CA SER A 88 20.30 19.15 -2.91
C SER A 88 19.15 19.75 -2.10
N ARG A 89 19.47 20.60 -1.11
CA ARG A 89 18.51 21.34 -0.28
C ARG A 89 17.73 22.37 -1.10
N ASP A 90 18.42 23.13 -1.95
CA ASP A 90 17.82 24.21 -2.75
C ASP A 90 16.96 23.65 -3.91
N VAL A 91 17.31 22.49 -4.47
CA VAL A 91 16.54 21.80 -5.53
C VAL A 91 15.30 21.07 -5.00
N SER A 92 15.33 20.57 -3.76
CA SER A 92 14.27 19.70 -3.23
C SER A 92 13.15 20.45 -2.46
N GLY A 93 13.33 21.73 -2.11
CA GLY A 93 12.28 22.56 -1.51
C GLY A 93 11.74 22.14 -0.13
N TYR A 94 12.32 21.11 0.51
CA TYR A 94 11.98 20.65 1.86
C TYR A 94 13.15 20.86 2.82
N PRO A 95 12.91 21.17 4.12
CA PRO A 95 13.98 21.25 5.11
C PRO A 95 14.60 19.86 5.30
N SER A 96 15.82 19.65 4.79
CA SER A 96 16.60 18.44 5.06
C SER A 96 17.06 18.45 6.53
N LEU A 97 16.85 17.34 7.25
CA LEU A 97 17.39 17.26 8.61
C LEU A 97 18.89 17.07 8.62
N ASP A 98 19.51 17.76 9.55
CA ASP A 98 20.86 17.46 10.01
C ASP A 98 20.81 16.24 10.97
N PRO A 99 21.36 15.07 10.58
CA PRO A 99 21.41 13.89 11.43
C PRO A 99 22.25 14.10 12.70
N THR A 100 23.02 15.20 12.79
CA THR A 100 23.76 15.58 14.00
C THR A 100 22.91 16.31 15.03
N SER A 101 21.62 16.59 14.75
CA SER A 101 20.74 17.31 15.68
C SER A 101 20.60 16.60 17.04
N PRO A 102 20.79 17.32 18.16
CA PRO A 102 20.65 16.76 19.50
C PRO A 102 19.20 16.40 19.85
N SER A 103 18.23 16.88 19.07
CA SER A 103 16.79 16.70 19.29
C SER A 103 16.22 15.36 18.78
N LEU A 104 17.04 14.54 18.13
CA LEU A 104 16.65 13.23 17.60
C LEU A 104 16.89 12.10 18.63
N PRO A 105 15.96 11.14 18.79
CA PRO A 105 16.17 9.95 19.61
C PRO A 105 17.46 9.21 19.21
N PRO A 106 18.26 8.70 20.16
CA PRO A 106 19.56 8.05 19.87
C PRO A 106 19.46 6.89 18.88
N GLU A 107 18.41 6.10 18.96
CA GLU A 107 18.16 4.98 18.04
C GLU A 107 17.82 5.46 16.62
N LEU A 108 17.08 6.58 16.51
CA LEU A 108 16.79 7.18 15.21
C LEU A 108 18.06 7.81 14.61
N ARG A 109 18.89 8.45 15.44
CA ARG A 109 20.20 8.96 15.03
C ARG A 109 21.11 7.83 14.50
N SER A 110 21.16 6.70 15.20
CA SER A 110 21.93 5.52 14.77
C SER A 110 21.36 4.85 13.51
N PHE A 111 20.07 5.00 13.24
CA PHE A 111 19.44 4.46 12.04
C PHE A 111 19.63 5.39 10.82
N LEU A 112 19.60 6.71 11.04
CA LEU A 112 19.83 7.71 10.00
C LEU A 112 21.32 7.93 9.69
N SER A 113 22.22 7.54 10.59
CA SER A 113 23.67 7.62 10.35
C SER A 113 24.09 6.68 9.24
N ARG A 114 24.99 7.15 8.37
CA ARG A 114 25.65 6.32 7.38
C ARG A 114 26.46 5.24 8.07
N GLN A 115 26.36 4.00 7.59
CA GLN A 115 27.13 2.88 8.13
C GLN A 115 28.20 2.43 7.13
N PRO A 116 29.46 2.24 7.54
CA PRO A 116 30.50 1.77 6.65
C PRO A 116 30.16 0.36 6.13
N LEU A 117 30.47 0.09 4.87
CA LEU A 117 30.30 -1.23 4.29
C LEU A 117 31.26 -2.22 4.96
N PRO A 118 30.80 -3.42 5.37
CA PRO A 118 31.62 -4.39 6.11
C PRO A 118 32.88 -4.85 5.36
N LEU A 119 32.85 -4.80 4.03
CA LEU A 119 33.92 -5.26 3.14
C LEU A 119 34.65 -4.09 2.47
N GLY A 120 34.44 -2.86 2.95
CA GLY A 120 34.99 -1.65 2.34
C GLY A 120 34.26 -1.23 1.07
N LYS A 121 34.95 -0.46 0.22
CA LYS A 121 34.38 0.19 -0.96
C LYS A 121 33.83 -0.84 -1.95
N ASP A 122 32.59 -0.67 -2.38
CA ASP A 122 32.00 -1.49 -3.43
C ASP A 122 32.68 -1.20 -4.78
N SER A 123 33.14 -2.25 -5.47
CA SER A 123 33.95 -2.13 -6.68
C SER A 123 33.17 -1.58 -7.88
N ARG A 124 31.83 -1.67 -7.88
CA ARG A 124 30.96 -1.29 -8.99
C ARG A 124 30.39 0.12 -8.83
N SER A 125 29.87 0.43 -7.66
CA SER A 125 29.23 1.70 -7.32
C SER A 125 30.17 2.70 -6.68
N GLY A 126 31.33 2.25 -6.18
CA GLY A 126 32.29 3.09 -5.47
C GLY A 126 31.80 3.57 -4.10
N ILE A 127 30.64 3.09 -3.65
CA ILE A 127 30.05 3.47 -2.36
C ILE A 127 30.88 2.84 -1.24
N THR A 128 31.16 3.60 -0.18
CA THR A 128 31.86 3.15 1.03
C THR A 128 30.94 2.98 2.22
N GLU A 129 29.74 3.58 2.17
CA GLU A 129 28.81 3.63 3.28
C GLU A 129 27.36 3.42 2.81
N LEU A 130 26.58 2.67 3.59
CA LEU A 130 25.15 2.49 3.39
C LEU A 130 24.38 3.67 3.98
N ALA A 131 23.55 4.31 3.15
CA ALA A 131 22.62 5.35 3.58
C ALA A 131 21.32 4.74 4.13
N SER A 132 20.63 5.47 5.02
CA SER A 132 19.37 5.01 5.60
C SER A 132 18.26 4.90 4.55
N SER A 133 17.40 3.89 4.66
CA SER A 133 16.31 3.64 3.72
C SER A 133 15.05 4.50 3.94
N VAL A 134 14.98 5.29 5.02
CA VAL A 134 13.80 6.12 5.33
C VAL A 134 13.82 7.41 4.50
N SER A 135 12.70 7.71 3.84
CA SER A 135 12.55 8.94 3.04
C SER A 135 12.66 10.22 3.90
N HIS A 136 13.37 11.22 3.39
CA HIS A 136 13.48 12.56 4.01
C HIS A 136 12.12 13.26 4.17
N SER A 137 11.12 12.89 3.36
CA SER A 137 9.74 13.39 3.47
C SER A 137 9.07 13.04 4.81
N CYS A 138 9.56 11.99 5.50
CA CYS A 138 9.07 11.58 6.81
C CYS A 138 9.24 12.65 7.90
N LEU A 139 10.08 13.66 7.64
CA LEU A 139 10.55 14.58 8.67
C LEU A 139 10.10 16.05 8.47
N SER A 140 9.12 16.29 7.60
CA SER A 140 8.47 17.58 7.39
C SER A 140 7.42 17.91 8.47
N PRO A 141 7.10 19.18 8.72
CA PRO A 141 7.64 20.04 9.78
C PRO A 141 7.24 19.67 11.23
N SER A 142 6.47 18.58 11.46
CA SER A 142 6.15 18.11 12.81
C SER A 142 6.90 16.79 13.07
N PRO A 143 8.09 16.79 13.69
CA PRO A 143 8.82 15.57 14.04
C PRO A 143 8.11 14.72 15.13
N ASP A 144 6.98 15.20 15.66
CA ASP A 144 6.25 14.60 16.77
C ASP A 144 5.84 13.15 16.52
N PRO A 145 5.27 12.76 15.36
CA PRO A 145 4.82 11.38 15.17
C PRO A 145 5.98 10.38 15.10
N LEU A 146 7.10 10.75 14.46
CA LEU A 146 8.27 9.89 14.36
C LEU A 146 9.00 9.80 15.70
N ARG A 147 9.14 10.91 16.42
CA ARG A 147 9.71 10.93 17.78
C ARG A 147 8.88 10.08 18.74
N GLN A 148 7.56 10.22 18.67
CA GLN A 148 6.61 9.44 19.46
C GLN A 148 6.68 7.93 19.10
N PHE A 149 6.95 7.58 17.85
CA PHE A 149 7.14 6.18 17.44
C PHE A 149 8.48 5.62 17.93
N MET A 150 9.51 6.45 18.03
CA MET A 150 10.83 6.02 18.44
C MET A 150 11.04 6.06 19.97
N SER A 151 10.15 6.73 20.73
CA SER A 151 10.30 6.92 22.18
C SER A 151 9.79 5.76 23.04
N TYR A 152 8.89 4.92 22.53
CA TYR A 152 8.36 3.79 23.31
C TYR A 152 9.35 2.61 23.35
N ARG A 153 9.33 1.85 24.45
CA ARG A 153 10.13 0.62 24.58
C ARG A 153 9.48 -0.53 23.78
N PRO A 154 10.22 -1.21 22.88
CA PRO A 154 9.71 -2.40 22.21
C PRO A 154 9.24 -3.45 23.22
N ARG A 155 8.12 -4.13 22.95
CA ARG A 155 7.50 -5.13 23.83
C ARG A 155 7.02 -4.61 25.20
N ALA A 156 7.04 -3.30 25.45
CA ALA A 156 6.38 -2.69 26.60
C ALA A 156 4.93 -2.28 26.24
N PRO A 157 4.06 -2.01 27.23
CA PRO A 157 2.74 -1.45 26.99
C PRO A 157 2.80 -0.16 26.14
N CYS A 158 1.88 0.00 25.20
CA CYS A 158 1.80 1.21 24.38
C CYS A 158 1.53 2.44 25.27
N PRO A 159 2.24 3.58 25.07
CA PRO A 159 2.13 4.74 25.96
C PRO A 159 0.77 5.45 25.94
N SER A 160 0.01 5.36 24.85
CA SER A 160 -1.36 5.89 24.70
C SER A 160 -2.21 4.98 23.83
N ALA A 161 -3.53 5.19 23.83
CA ALA A 161 -4.47 4.49 22.96
C ALA A 161 -4.23 4.76 21.45
N ASP A 162 -3.61 5.90 21.11
CA ASP A 162 -3.33 6.30 19.73
C ASP A 162 -1.96 5.81 19.22
N HIS A 163 -1.06 5.34 20.11
CA HIS A 163 0.26 4.84 19.73
C HIS A 163 0.27 3.64 18.78
N PRO A 164 -0.68 2.69 18.86
CA PRO A 164 -0.83 1.67 17.84
C PRO A 164 -1.00 2.29 16.45
N HIS A 165 -1.75 3.39 16.29
CA HIS A 165 -2.05 4.06 15.01
C HIS A 165 -0.85 4.77 14.35
N LEU A 166 0.22 4.96 15.10
CA LEU A 166 1.36 5.78 14.72
C LEU A 166 2.24 5.25 13.57
N PRO A 167 2.55 3.94 13.48
CA PRO A 167 3.33 3.39 12.37
C PRO A 167 2.58 3.54 11.04
N LEU A 168 1.25 3.37 11.04
CA LEU A 168 0.43 3.55 9.84
C LEU A 168 0.41 5.01 9.39
N LYS A 169 0.26 5.96 10.33
CA LYS A 169 0.35 7.39 10.05
C LYS A 169 1.70 7.75 9.43
N LEU A 170 2.78 7.18 9.95
CA LEU A 170 4.12 7.36 9.40
C LEU A 170 4.24 6.76 7.97
N LEU A 171 3.73 5.56 7.74
CA LEU A 171 3.71 4.97 6.38
C LEU A 171 2.93 5.84 5.38
N SER A 172 1.82 6.47 5.81
CA SER A 172 1.06 7.41 4.97
C SER A 172 1.82 8.70 4.63
N LEU A 173 2.83 9.05 5.44
CA LEU A 173 3.76 10.16 5.23
C LEU A 173 5.02 9.72 4.46
N SER A 174 5.00 8.55 3.82
CA SER A 174 6.13 7.95 3.11
C SER A 174 7.35 7.64 4.01
N CYS A 175 7.12 7.39 5.30
CA CYS A 175 8.15 6.95 6.25
C CYS A 175 8.43 5.44 6.16
N ASP A 176 8.66 4.88 4.97
CA ASP A 176 8.96 3.46 4.78
C ASP A 176 10.44 3.27 4.39
N PRO A 177 11.18 2.28 4.95
CA PRO A 177 10.78 1.32 5.98
C PRO A 177 11.00 1.82 7.40
N LEU A 178 9.97 1.68 8.25
CA LEU A 178 10.09 1.92 9.68
C LEU A 178 10.91 0.82 10.35
N PRO A 179 11.73 1.17 11.36
CA PRO A 179 12.33 0.18 12.26
C PRO A 179 11.28 -0.78 12.80
N ARG A 180 11.61 -2.08 12.85
CA ARG A 180 10.72 -3.13 13.37
C ARG A 180 10.52 -2.96 14.88
N ARG A 181 9.60 -2.09 15.26
CA ARG A 181 9.24 -1.78 16.65
C ARG A 181 7.75 -1.99 16.84
N ARG A 182 7.37 -2.70 17.90
CA ARG A 182 5.97 -2.92 18.30
C ARG A 182 5.87 -2.84 19.82
N CYS A 183 4.86 -2.13 20.32
CA CYS A 183 4.45 -2.15 21.72
C CYS A 183 3.30 -3.15 21.92
N LEU A 184 3.10 -3.59 23.16
CA LEU A 184 1.96 -4.41 23.55
C LEU A 184 0.76 -3.50 23.77
N SER A 185 -0.33 -3.74 23.05
CA SER A 185 -1.59 -3.07 23.34
C SER A 185 -2.03 -3.40 24.76
N ARG A 186 -2.52 -2.40 25.48
CA ARG A 186 -3.21 -2.66 26.76
C ARG A 186 -4.41 -3.55 26.44
N SER A 187 -4.52 -4.71 27.11
CA SER A 187 -5.78 -5.45 27.07
C SER A 187 -6.84 -4.52 27.65
N SER A 188 -7.83 -4.13 26.86
CA SER A 188 -9.06 -3.66 27.48
C SER A 188 -9.55 -4.80 28.37
N PRO A 189 -9.99 -4.53 29.61
CA PRO A 189 -10.75 -5.51 30.35
C PRO A 189 -11.82 -6.06 29.39
N PRO A 190 -12.09 -7.37 29.38
CA PRO A 190 -13.29 -7.84 28.72
C PRO A 190 -14.43 -6.94 29.23
N PRO A 191 -15.28 -6.39 28.35
CA PRO A 191 -16.43 -5.62 28.80
C PRO A 191 -17.11 -6.46 29.89
N PRO A 192 -17.48 -5.85 31.04
CA PRO A 192 -18.05 -6.58 32.16
C PRO A 192 -19.11 -7.48 31.58
N HIS A 193 -19.01 -8.79 31.85
CA HIS A 193 -19.84 -9.85 31.29
C HIS A 193 -21.28 -9.37 31.12
N THR A 194 -21.58 -8.76 29.97
CA THR A 194 -22.92 -8.81 29.45
C THR A 194 -22.98 -10.27 29.04
N THR A 195 -23.60 -11.06 29.89
CA THR A 195 -24.37 -12.23 29.49
C THR A 195 -25.38 -11.78 28.43
N ALA A 196 -24.90 -11.33 27.27
CA ALA A 196 -25.57 -11.61 26.03
C ALA A 196 -25.26 -13.09 25.83
N ASN A 197 -26.23 -13.93 26.16
CA ASN A 197 -26.22 -15.31 25.71
C ASN A 197 -25.72 -15.36 24.26
N PRO A 198 -24.92 -16.37 23.86
CA PRO A 198 -24.62 -16.59 22.45
C PRO A 198 -25.88 -16.89 21.63
N THR A 199 -27.05 -17.03 22.27
CA THR A 199 -28.33 -16.80 21.62
C THR A 199 -28.54 -15.30 21.38
N LYS A 200 -27.98 -14.77 20.28
CA LYS A 200 -28.71 -13.73 19.55
C LYS A 200 -30.07 -14.34 19.21
N THR A 201 -31.10 -14.02 19.99
CA THR A 201 -32.47 -14.22 19.54
C THR A 201 -32.61 -13.44 18.24
N SER A 202 -32.89 -14.17 17.17
CA SER A 202 -33.07 -13.66 15.82
C SER A 202 -34.34 -12.82 15.75
N ASP A 203 -34.32 -11.60 16.29
CA ASP A 203 -35.49 -10.71 16.24
C ASP A 203 -35.56 -9.90 14.93
N SER A 204 -34.54 -10.00 14.06
CA SER A 204 -34.59 -9.41 12.72
C SER A 204 -34.34 -10.45 11.63
N LYS A 205 -35.22 -10.49 10.62
CA LYS A 205 -35.15 -11.37 9.44
C LYS A 205 -33.83 -11.26 8.66
N ASN A 206 -33.04 -10.23 8.93
CA ASN A 206 -31.82 -9.88 8.21
C ASN A 206 -30.55 -10.40 8.91
N ASP A 207 -30.64 -10.98 10.10
CA ASP A 207 -29.47 -11.46 10.84
C ASP A 207 -29.26 -12.95 10.65
N PHE A 208 -28.15 -13.33 10.01
CA PHE A 208 -27.76 -14.73 9.84
C PHE A 208 -26.84 -15.15 10.97
N SER A 209 -27.14 -16.27 11.63
CA SER A 209 -26.23 -16.84 12.64
C SER A 209 -25.03 -17.55 11.98
N VAL A 210 -23.97 -17.79 12.75
CA VAL A 210 -22.82 -18.57 12.28
C VAL A 210 -23.25 -19.98 11.88
N ASP A 211 -24.08 -20.63 12.70
CA ASP A 211 -24.66 -21.96 12.42
C ASP A 211 -25.49 -21.97 11.12
N ASP A 212 -26.29 -20.93 10.91
CA ASP A 212 -27.10 -20.74 9.70
C ASP A 212 -26.29 -20.64 8.42
N VAL A 213 -25.06 -20.13 8.51
CA VAL A 213 -24.16 -19.97 7.35
C VAL A 213 -23.34 -21.23 7.15
N LEU A 214 -22.82 -21.82 8.24
CA LEU A 214 -22.04 -23.06 8.17
C LEU A 214 -22.89 -24.24 7.68
N SER A 215 -24.17 -24.31 8.05
CA SER A 215 -25.12 -25.33 7.59
C SER A 215 -25.42 -25.28 6.08
N LEU A 216 -25.09 -24.18 5.40
CA LEU A 216 -25.21 -24.09 3.94
C LEU A 216 -24.14 -24.92 3.22
N SER A 217 -23.07 -25.30 3.90
CA SER A 217 -21.99 -26.12 3.37
C SER A 217 -21.96 -27.50 4.04
N PRO A 218 -21.35 -28.52 3.39
CA PRO A 218 -21.12 -29.79 4.05
C PRO A 218 -20.35 -29.61 5.37
N PRO A 219 -20.61 -30.43 6.40
CA PRO A 219 -19.88 -30.37 7.67
C PRO A 219 -18.37 -30.41 7.44
N GLY A 220 -17.63 -29.49 8.07
CA GLY A 220 -16.17 -29.37 7.95
C GLY A 220 -15.65 -28.81 6.62
N ALA A 221 -16.52 -28.40 5.68
CA ALA A 221 -16.08 -27.83 4.40
C ALA A 221 -15.47 -26.42 4.54
N VAL A 222 -15.92 -25.66 5.53
CA VAL A 222 -15.39 -24.34 5.89
C VAL A 222 -14.42 -24.52 7.05
N ARG A 223 -13.14 -24.19 6.84
CA ARG A 223 -12.06 -24.33 7.82
C ARG A 223 -11.24 -23.05 7.97
N ILE A 224 -11.20 -22.24 6.92
CA ILE A 224 -10.52 -20.94 6.93
C ILE A 224 -11.42 -19.84 6.35
N GLY A 225 -11.54 -18.75 7.11
CA GLY A 225 -12.34 -17.59 6.77
C GLY A 225 -11.52 -16.29 6.66
N PHE A 226 -12.05 -15.32 5.92
CA PHE A 226 -11.53 -13.95 5.87
C PHE A 226 -12.64 -12.96 6.22
N ASP A 227 -12.46 -12.18 7.29
CA ASP A 227 -13.42 -11.15 7.73
C ASP A 227 -12.90 -9.77 7.31
N VAL A 228 -13.54 -9.18 6.30
CA VAL A 228 -13.11 -7.94 5.67
C VAL A 228 -13.75 -6.73 6.33
N ASP A 229 -12.92 -5.75 6.67
CA ASP A 229 -13.32 -4.52 7.36
C ASP A 229 -14.15 -4.81 8.62
N ALA A 230 -13.72 -5.81 9.38
CA ALA A 230 -14.36 -6.18 10.61
C ALA A 230 -14.30 -5.00 11.60
N PRO A 231 -15.40 -4.68 12.30
CA PRO A 231 -15.39 -3.65 13.33
C PRO A 231 -14.67 -4.14 14.61
N ASN A 232 -14.72 -5.45 14.86
CA ASN A 232 -14.13 -6.11 16.02
C ASN A 232 -13.86 -7.60 15.69
N ALA A 233 -13.27 -8.33 16.63
CA ALA A 233 -12.91 -9.74 16.47
C ALA A 233 -14.02 -10.74 16.87
N ASP A 234 -15.26 -10.29 17.07
CA ASP A 234 -16.30 -11.15 17.65
C ASP A 234 -16.68 -12.30 16.72
N PHE A 235 -16.70 -12.04 15.41
CA PHE A 235 -16.95 -13.07 14.42
C PHE A 235 -15.84 -14.14 14.40
N ALA A 236 -14.58 -13.72 14.45
CA ALA A 236 -13.46 -14.66 14.50
C ALA A 236 -13.50 -15.53 15.76
N ALA A 237 -13.86 -14.95 16.91
CA ALA A 237 -14.05 -15.69 18.15
C ALA A 237 -15.21 -16.70 18.06
N ALA A 238 -16.34 -16.31 17.46
CA ALA A 238 -17.47 -17.21 17.25
C ALA A 238 -17.12 -18.38 16.32
N MET A 239 -16.42 -18.11 15.22
CA MET A 239 -15.98 -19.12 14.26
C MET A 239 -14.98 -20.12 14.85
N ALA A 240 -14.15 -19.68 15.81
CA ALA A 240 -13.20 -20.55 16.51
C ALA A 240 -13.88 -21.68 17.29
N VAL A 241 -15.10 -21.46 17.81
CA VAL A 241 -15.91 -22.51 18.49
C VAL A 241 -16.26 -23.65 17.53
N HIS A 242 -16.34 -23.36 16.23
CA HIS A 242 -16.61 -24.33 15.17
C HIS A 242 -15.33 -24.85 14.51
N ASN A 243 -14.16 -24.66 15.13
CA ASN A 243 -12.84 -25.01 14.59
C ASN A 243 -12.54 -24.34 13.24
N VAL A 244 -13.04 -23.12 13.02
CA VAL A 244 -12.74 -22.32 11.82
C VAL A 244 -11.77 -21.20 12.18
N THR A 245 -10.64 -21.17 11.48
CA THR A 245 -9.65 -20.09 11.63
C THR A 245 -10.06 -18.89 10.79
N VAL A 246 -10.16 -17.71 11.39
CA VAL A 246 -10.51 -16.48 10.65
C VAL A 246 -9.32 -15.52 10.65
N VAL A 247 -8.93 -15.09 9.45
CA VAL A 247 -8.05 -13.94 9.26
C VAL A 247 -8.94 -12.69 9.22
N THR A 248 -8.58 -11.66 9.96
CA THR A 248 -9.41 -10.45 10.06
C THR A 248 -8.68 -9.26 9.45
N SER A 249 -9.30 -8.57 8.49
CA SER A 249 -8.87 -7.24 8.10
C SER A 249 -9.71 -6.16 8.76
N SER A 250 -9.06 -5.05 9.10
CA SER A 250 -9.73 -3.93 9.74
C SER A 250 -9.07 -2.63 9.28
N GLY A 251 -9.89 -1.64 8.92
CA GLY A 251 -9.44 -0.25 8.72
C GLY A 251 -9.15 0.50 10.04
N GLY A 252 -9.43 -0.12 11.19
CA GLY A 252 -9.11 0.34 12.54
C GLY A 252 -8.28 -0.67 13.34
N TRP A 253 -8.14 -0.46 14.65
CA TRP A 253 -7.30 -1.32 15.50
C TRP A 253 -8.18 -2.28 16.27
N ILE A 254 -8.04 -3.57 15.97
CA ILE A 254 -8.65 -4.64 16.75
C ILE A 254 -7.52 -5.27 17.56
N HIS A 255 -7.52 -5.01 18.86
CA HIS A 255 -6.60 -5.66 19.80
C HIS A 255 -7.31 -6.83 20.47
N ARG A 256 -7.02 -8.04 20.01
CA ARG A 256 -7.31 -9.28 20.74
C ARG A 256 -6.12 -10.23 20.63
N ASP A 257 -5.66 -10.74 21.76
CA ASP A 257 -4.56 -11.72 21.81
C ASP A 257 -4.94 -12.98 21.02
N GLY A 258 -4.02 -13.47 20.19
CA GLY A 258 -4.22 -14.66 19.36
C GLY A 258 -4.92 -14.42 18.01
N LEU A 259 -5.27 -13.19 17.64
CA LEU A 259 -5.86 -12.88 16.33
C LEU A 259 -4.84 -12.23 15.38
N LEU A 260 -4.75 -12.74 14.15
CA LEU A 260 -3.99 -12.10 13.07
C LEU A 260 -4.85 -11.01 12.43
N THR A 261 -4.63 -9.76 12.83
CA THR A 261 -5.29 -8.60 12.23
C THR A 261 -4.40 -7.97 11.16
N LEU A 262 -4.95 -7.83 9.96
CA LEU A 262 -4.30 -7.18 8.82
C LEU A 262 -4.94 -5.82 8.57
N ASN A 263 -4.11 -4.80 8.37
CA ASN A 263 -4.61 -3.51 7.93
C ASN A 263 -4.60 -3.47 6.40
N ILE A 264 -5.73 -3.83 5.79
CA ILE A 264 -5.87 -3.89 4.34
C ILE A 264 -7.15 -3.17 3.95
N SER A 265 -7.03 -2.25 2.99
CA SER A 265 -8.18 -1.60 2.37
C SER A 265 -8.84 -2.56 1.36
N PRO A 266 -10.18 -2.67 1.36
CA PRO A 266 -10.93 -3.46 0.38
C PRO A 266 -10.83 -2.92 -1.06
N ARG A 267 -10.27 -1.71 -1.24
CA ARG A 267 -9.99 -1.08 -2.54
C ARG A 267 -8.61 -1.44 -3.11
N ARG A 268 -7.92 -2.38 -2.48
CA ARG A 268 -6.58 -2.85 -2.88
C ARG A 268 -6.57 -4.36 -2.93
N ARG A 269 -5.59 -4.90 -3.66
CA ARG A 269 -5.36 -6.34 -3.73
C ARG A 269 -4.93 -6.87 -2.35
N PHE A 270 -5.65 -7.86 -1.85
CA PHE A 270 -5.36 -8.64 -0.67
C PHE A 270 -4.07 -9.44 -0.87
N PRO A 271 -3.18 -9.48 0.15
CA PRO A 271 -1.87 -10.12 0.08
C PRO A 271 -1.98 -11.64 0.29
N PHE A 272 -2.95 -12.29 -0.34
CA PHE A 272 -3.17 -13.73 -0.28
C PHE A 272 -3.04 -14.35 -1.66
N TYR A 273 -2.65 -15.62 -1.69
CA TYR A 273 -2.71 -16.45 -2.88
C TYR A 273 -4.16 -16.70 -3.33
N ASP A 274 -4.30 -17.24 -4.52
CA ASP A 274 -5.59 -17.59 -5.08
C ASP A 274 -6.15 -18.81 -4.34
N ASN A 275 -7.48 -18.88 -4.19
CA ASN A 275 -8.20 -20.01 -3.60
C ASN A 275 -7.80 -20.40 -2.17
N VAL A 276 -7.42 -19.42 -1.34
CA VAL A 276 -7.05 -19.62 0.07
C VAL A 276 -8.26 -19.81 0.97
N PHE A 277 -9.34 -19.05 0.77
CA PHE A 277 -10.44 -18.95 1.74
C PHE A 277 -11.65 -19.82 1.37
N ASP A 278 -12.26 -20.44 2.37
CA ASP A 278 -13.52 -21.17 2.25
C ASP A 278 -14.74 -20.25 2.44
N LEU A 279 -14.57 -19.21 3.25
CA LEU A 279 -15.59 -18.22 3.58
C LEU A 279 -14.97 -16.82 3.58
N VAL A 280 -15.62 -15.84 2.94
CA VAL A 280 -15.27 -14.42 3.06
C VAL A 280 -16.50 -13.69 3.60
N ARG A 281 -16.36 -12.95 4.70
CA ARG A 281 -17.41 -12.12 5.28
C ARG A 281 -17.09 -10.64 5.09
N MET A 282 -18.11 -9.85 4.83
CA MET A 282 -18.04 -8.39 4.80
C MET A 282 -19.26 -7.79 5.50
N VAL A 283 -19.03 -6.90 6.46
CA VAL A 283 -20.09 -6.26 7.24
C VAL A 283 -20.41 -4.85 6.74
N LYS A 284 -19.38 -4.11 6.30
CA LYS A 284 -19.53 -2.72 5.92
C LYS A 284 -19.71 -2.55 4.41
N GLY A 285 -20.61 -1.64 4.04
CA GLY A 285 -20.78 -1.21 2.65
C GLY A 285 -19.51 -0.57 2.06
N LEU A 286 -19.25 -0.82 0.79
CA LEU A 286 -18.28 -0.06 0.01
C LEU A 286 -19.01 1.04 -0.76
N ASP A 287 -18.56 2.28 -0.57
CA ASP A 287 -19.12 3.41 -1.29
C ASP A 287 -18.53 3.50 -2.71
N GLY A 288 -19.41 3.49 -3.71
CA GLY A 288 -19.06 3.65 -5.12
C GLY A 288 -18.87 2.34 -5.88
N ARG A 289 -19.31 2.34 -7.14
CA ARG A 289 -19.29 1.19 -8.06
C ARG A 289 -17.92 0.52 -8.16
N ASP A 290 -16.89 1.31 -8.44
CA ASP A 290 -15.54 0.80 -8.70
C ASP A 290 -15.00 0.04 -7.49
N ALA A 291 -15.29 0.50 -6.27
CA ALA A 291 -14.84 -0.14 -5.04
C ALA A 291 -15.43 -1.56 -4.91
N MET A 292 -16.72 -1.71 -5.19
CA MET A 292 -17.38 -3.02 -5.18
C MET A 292 -16.87 -3.92 -6.31
N GLU A 293 -16.58 -3.37 -7.49
CA GLU A 293 -15.98 -4.14 -8.58
C GLU A 293 -14.59 -4.68 -8.18
N PHE A 294 -13.69 -3.82 -7.69
CA PHE A 294 -12.37 -4.24 -7.20
C PHE A 294 -12.47 -5.29 -6.10
N PHE A 295 -13.34 -5.08 -5.13
CA PHE A 295 -13.58 -6.03 -4.06
C PHE A 295 -14.05 -7.38 -4.59
N MET A 296 -15.03 -7.39 -5.51
CA MET A 296 -15.55 -8.62 -6.11
C MET A 296 -14.51 -9.36 -6.96
N PHE A 297 -13.65 -8.66 -7.69
CA PHE A 297 -12.55 -9.29 -8.42
C PHE A 297 -11.59 -10.01 -7.47
N ASP A 298 -11.24 -9.37 -6.36
CA ASP A 298 -10.20 -9.90 -5.50
C ASP A 298 -10.70 -10.97 -4.53
N ILE A 299 -11.93 -10.86 -4.01
CA ILE A 299 -12.57 -11.96 -3.26
C ILE A 299 -12.81 -13.17 -4.15
N ASP A 300 -13.21 -12.98 -5.41
CA ASP A 300 -13.38 -14.08 -6.35
C ASP A 300 -12.04 -14.79 -6.61
N ARG A 301 -10.92 -14.06 -6.58
CA ARG A 301 -9.59 -14.65 -6.70
C ARG A 301 -9.17 -15.43 -5.43
N VAL A 302 -9.28 -14.83 -4.25
CA VAL A 302 -8.76 -15.44 -3.01
C VAL A 302 -9.67 -16.52 -2.43
N MET A 303 -10.93 -16.58 -2.83
CA MET A 303 -11.87 -17.60 -2.37
C MET A 303 -11.84 -18.83 -3.26
N ARG A 304 -11.85 -20.04 -2.69
CA ARG A 304 -11.83 -21.28 -3.47
C ARG A 304 -13.17 -21.54 -4.19
N PRO A 305 -13.19 -22.30 -5.30
CA PRO A 305 -14.44 -22.74 -5.92
C PRO A 305 -15.37 -23.43 -4.92
N GLY A 306 -16.66 -23.10 -4.95
CA GLY A 306 -17.64 -23.58 -3.98
C GLY A 306 -17.61 -22.89 -2.61
N GLY A 307 -16.65 -21.98 -2.37
CA GLY A 307 -16.58 -21.16 -1.17
C GLY A 307 -17.77 -20.20 -1.02
N LEU A 308 -17.95 -19.67 0.19
CA LEU A 308 -19.07 -18.81 0.55
C LEU A 308 -18.64 -17.34 0.68
N LEU A 309 -19.37 -16.44 0.01
CA LEU A 309 -19.30 -15.01 0.24
C LEU A 309 -20.50 -14.60 1.09
N TRP A 310 -20.24 -14.04 2.27
CA TRP A 310 -21.24 -13.58 3.22
C TRP A 310 -21.22 -12.06 3.31
N LEU A 311 -22.27 -11.43 2.78
CA LEU A 311 -22.58 -10.02 2.98
C LEU A 311 -23.48 -9.91 4.21
N ASP A 312 -22.94 -9.45 5.33
CA ASP A 312 -23.63 -9.36 6.62
C ASP A 312 -24.10 -7.93 6.88
N THR A 313 -25.40 -7.67 6.79
CA THR A 313 -25.95 -6.32 7.02
C THR A 313 -25.26 -5.26 6.14
N TYR A 314 -25.00 -5.60 4.87
CA TYR A 314 -24.36 -4.72 3.90
C TYR A 314 -25.25 -3.48 3.66
N TYR A 315 -24.70 -2.29 3.86
CA TYR A 315 -25.47 -1.05 3.75
C TYR A 315 -25.82 -0.76 2.29
N CYS A 316 -27.12 -0.74 1.97
CA CYS A 316 -27.65 -0.39 0.66
C CYS A 316 -28.47 0.90 0.79
N VAL A 317 -27.80 2.05 0.67
CA VAL A 317 -28.43 3.38 0.76
C VAL A 317 -29.47 3.57 -0.35
N ASP A 318 -29.19 3.06 -1.55
CA ASP A 318 -29.85 3.45 -2.79
C ASP A 318 -30.10 2.27 -3.75
N GLY A 319 -30.96 2.49 -4.74
CA GLY A 319 -31.22 1.53 -5.81
C GLY A 319 -29.99 1.23 -6.67
N GLU A 320 -29.04 2.15 -6.77
CA GLU A 320 -27.81 1.97 -7.55
C GLU A 320 -26.87 0.93 -6.91
N THR A 321 -26.65 0.98 -5.60
CA THR A 321 -25.81 0.00 -4.91
C THR A 321 -26.39 -1.41 -5.04
N LYS A 322 -27.71 -1.54 -4.85
CA LYS A 322 -28.41 -2.82 -5.03
C LYS A 322 -28.27 -3.35 -6.47
N THR A 323 -28.42 -2.48 -7.46
CA THR A 323 -28.28 -2.84 -8.88
C THR A 323 -26.85 -3.26 -9.19
N THR A 324 -25.86 -2.55 -8.66
CA THR A 324 -24.43 -2.84 -8.84
C THR A 324 -24.08 -4.21 -8.26
N VAL A 325 -24.45 -4.48 -7.00
CA VAL A 325 -24.20 -5.78 -6.36
C VAL A 325 -24.88 -6.90 -7.14
N THR A 326 -26.16 -6.74 -7.51
CA THR A 326 -26.90 -7.76 -8.27
C THR A 326 -26.23 -8.05 -9.62
N ARG A 327 -25.86 -7.00 -10.37
CA ARG A 327 -25.17 -7.11 -11.66
C ARG A 327 -23.86 -7.86 -11.53
N LEU A 328 -23.07 -7.59 -10.50
CA LEU A 328 -21.79 -8.25 -10.31
C LEU A 328 -21.95 -9.70 -9.86
N VAL A 329 -22.88 -9.99 -8.96
CA VAL A 329 -23.23 -11.36 -8.56
C VAL A 329 -23.59 -12.20 -9.78
N ASP A 330 -24.44 -11.67 -10.66
CA ASP A 330 -24.86 -12.37 -11.88
C ASP A 330 -23.69 -12.48 -12.88
N LYS A 331 -22.89 -11.42 -13.07
CA LYS A 331 -21.72 -11.41 -13.98
C LYS A 331 -20.66 -12.44 -13.57
N PHE A 332 -20.40 -12.60 -12.28
CA PHE A 332 -19.44 -13.58 -11.78
C PHE A 332 -20.06 -14.98 -11.60
N GLY A 333 -21.37 -15.15 -11.81
CA GLY A 333 -22.07 -16.42 -11.73
C GLY A 333 -22.25 -16.95 -10.30
N TYR A 334 -22.31 -16.07 -9.30
CA TYR A 334 -22.50 -16.47 -7.91
C TYR A 334 -23.93 -16.99 -7.67
N LYS A 335 -24.04 -18.16 -7.03
CA LYS A 335 -25.34 -18.72 -6.67
C LYS A 335 -25.84 -18.12 -5.36
N LYS A 336 -27.04 -17.54 -5.37
CA LYS A 336 -27.71 -16.98 -4.19
C LYS A 336 -28.23 -18.13 -3.32
N LEU A 337 -27.71 -18.29 -2.10
CA LEU A 337 -28.16 -19.32 -1.14
C LEU A 337 -29.15 -18.74 -0.12
N LYS A 338 -28.82 -17.58 0.43
CA LYS A 338 -29.71 -16.76 1.27
C LYS A 338 -29.62 -15.33 0.77
N TRP A 339 -30.75 -14.63 0.70
CA TRP A 339 -30.82 -13.26 0.23
C TRP A 339 -32.02 -12.56 0.88
N VAL A 340 -31.74 -11.57 1.72
CA VAL A 340 -32.76 -10.78 2.41
C VAL A 340 -32.41 -9.31 2.30
N VAL A 341 -33.39 -8.50 1.90
CA VAL A 341 -33.28 -7.04 1.87
C VAL A 341 -34.34 -6.49 2.81
N GLY A 342 -33.95 -5.64 3.74
CA GLY A 342 -34.88 -5.04 4.69
C GLY A 342 -34.26 -3.95 5.55
N GLU A 343 -35.10 -3.23 6.27
CA GLU A 343 -34.67 -2.29 7.29
C GLU A 343 -34.25 -3.04 8.56
N LYS A 344 -33.22 -2.55 9.25
CA LYS A 344 -32.76 -3.13 10.52
C LYS A 344 -33.11 -2.18 11.67
N ALA A 345 -33.94 -2.65 12.60
CA ALA A 345 -34.29 -1.90 13.80
C ALA A 345 -33.03 -1.60 14.64
N GLY A 346 -32.85 -0.36 15.06
CA GLY A 346 -31.75 0.07 15.93
C GLY A 346 -30.53 0.73 15.24
N LEU A 347 -30.40 0.68 13.90
CA LEU A 347 -29.29 1.34 13.16
C LEU A 347 -29.68 2.66 12.43
N GLY A 348 -30.92 3.13 12.65
CA GLY A 348 -31.47 4.37 12.10
C GLY A 348 -32.69 4.12 11.20
N LYS A 349 -33.75 4.94 11.36
CA LYS A 349 -34.97 4.87 10.54
C LYS A 349 -34.66 5.11 9.06
N GLY A 350 -35.22 4.29 8.16
CA GLY A 350 -35.14 4.48 6.70
C GLY A 350 -33.86 3.98 6.01
N ARG A 351 -33.03 3.18 6.69
CA ARG A 351 -31.82 2.56 6.10
C ARG A 351 -32.10 1.10 5.71
N VAL A 352 -31.92 0.79 4.43
CA VAL A 352 -32.09 -0.57 3.89
C VAL A 352 -30.75 -1.30 3.89
N TYR A 353 -30.77 -2.56 4.30
CA TYR A 353 -29.60 -3.42 4.37
C TYR A 353 -29.84 -4.68 3.52
N LEU A 354 -28.76 -5.19 2.94
CA LEU A 354 -28.69 -6.48 2.26
C LEU A 354 -27.93 -7.47 3.15
N SER A 355 -28.58 -8.57 3.49
CA SER A 355 -27.91 -9.74 4.06
C SER A 355 -27.99 -10.88 3.05
N ALA A 356 -26.83 -11.36 2.60
CA ALA A 356 -26.75 -12.41 1.60
C ALA A 356 -25.63 -13.41 1.87
N VAL A 357 -25.89 -14.67 1.56
CA VAL A 357 -24.87 -15.72 1.47
C VAL A 357 -24.88 -16.25 0.03
N LEU A 358 -23.73 -16.15 -0.61
CA LEU A 358 -23.52 -16.47 -2.01
C LEU A 358 -22.49 -17.58 -2.13
N ARG A 359 -22.62 -18.45 -3.13
CA ARG A 359 -21.64 -19.50 -3.44
C ARG A 359 -20.88 -19.17 -4.71
N LYS A 360 -19.55 -19.21 -4.63
CA LYS A 360 -18.69 -19.09 -5.81
C LYS A 360 -18.92 -20.28 -6.75
N PRO A 361 -19.15 -20.05 -8.05
CA PRO A 361 -19.31 -21.15 -9.00
C PRO A 361 -17.99 -21.92 -9.17
N VAL A 362 -18.10 -23.19 -9.56
CA VAL A 362 -16.97 -23.94 -10.09
C VAL A 362 -16.85 -23.59 -11.57
N ARG A 363 -15.79 -22.86 -11.93
CA ARG A 363 -15.46 -22.58 -13.34
C ARG A 363 -14.45 -23.65 -13.76
N GLY A 364 -14.77 -24.34 -14.86
CA GLY A 364 -13.94 -25.42 -15.42
C GLY A 364 -12.67 -24.91 -16.06
#